data_AF-A0A523BAQ5-F1
#
_entry.id   AF-A0A523BAQ5-F1
#
_cell.length_a   1.000
_cell.length_b   1.000
_cell.length_c   1.000
_cell.angle_alpha   90.00
_cell.angle_beta   90.00
_cell.angle_gamma   90.00
#
_symmetry.space_group_name_H-M   'P 1'
#
loop_
_entity.id
_entity.type
_entity.pdbx_description
1 polymer ?
#
loop_
_entity_poly.entity_id
_entity_poly.type
_entity_poly.pdbx_seq_one_letter_code
_entity_poly.pdbx_strand_id
1 'polypeptide(L)'
;MKAITFLGAGSYVTTKYTWGEKWCETDLFPEAVFNIFEPDVVYLLTTEKAKSAKRNGRTYCEILKEKIGERLRIVDIPEGANEGELWKIFDIFSGIVEEGDELIIDITHAFRSLPLFVFLAAYMHSAKGTRIGKVIYGAYEARDKNTNTTPIFDLTPLVDLTGWITGAEALVLRGDASMLANMLQDFHAVREEGVAEGYVLLANKLRFLSKALSLNRPTDVMSSANELKNLDLCDRMELPGPFLT
;
A
#
# COMPACT_ATOMS: atom_id res chain seq x y z
N MET A 1 -2.67 -0.30 14.39
CA MET A 1 -2.56 0.27 13.03
C MET A 1 -2.11 1.73 13.09
N LYS A 2 -1.02 2.08 12.38
CA LYS A 2 -0.51 3.45 12.27
C LYS A 2 -0.86 4.01 10.89
N ALA A 3 -1.28 5.27 10.80
CA ALA A 3 -1.41 5.96 9.52
C ALA A 3 -0.30 6.99 9.35
N ILE A 4 0.30 7.05 8.15
CA ILE A 4 1.31 8.03 7.77
C ILE A 4 0.72 8.83 6.60
N THR A 5 0.64 10.15 6.76
CA THR A 5 0.00 11.08 5.83
C THR A 5 0.82 12.35 5.71
N PHE A 6 0.64 13.09 4.61
CA PHE A 6 1.44 14.27 4.29
C PHE A 6 0.59 15.52 4.26
N LEU A 7 1.16 16.62 4.74
CA LEU A 7 0.61 17.95 4.55
C LEU A 7 1.36 18.69 3.45
N GLY A 8 0.61 19.28 2.51
CA GLY A 8 1.14 20.17 1.48
C GLY A 8 0.89 21.64 1.82
N ALA A 9 1.64 22.54 1.18
CA ALA A 9 1.45 23.99 1.30
C ALA A 9 0.39 24.55 0.31
N GLY A 10 -0.47 23.68 -0.22
CA GLY A 10 -1.46 24.04 -1.23
C GLY A 10 -2.68 24.75 -0.66
N SER A 11 -3.52 25.23 -1.57
CA SER A 11 -4.86 25.72 -1.23
C SER A 11 -5.83 24.55 -1.23
N TYR A 12 -6.42 24.27 -0.08
CA TYR A 12 -7.37 23.18 0.09
C TYR A 12 -8.80 23.61 -0.18
N VAL A 13 -9.59 22.71 -0.76
CA VAL A 13 -11.01 22.91 -1.05
C VAL A 13 -11.77 21.70 -0.53
N THR A 14 -12.89 21.97 0.14
CA THR A 14 -13.74 20.93 0.72
C THR A 14 -14.29 20.00 -0.35
N THR A 15 -14.14 18.69 -0.13
CA THR A 15 -14.74 17.64 -0.94
C THR A 15 -15.18 16.48 -0.07
N LYS A 16 -16.10 15.67 -0.58
CA LYS A 16 -16.53 14.42 0.06
C LYS A 16 -15.61 13.30 -0.41
N TYR A 17 -14.63 12.92 0.41
CA TYR A 17 -13.79 11.76 0.14
C TYR A 17 -14.57 10.46 0.39
N THR A 18 -14.47 9.50 -0.52
CA THR A 18 -15.22 8.23 -0.44
C THR A 18 -14.31 7.01 -0.56
N TRP A 19 -14.62 5.99 0.25
CA TRP A 19 -13.99 4.67 0.23
C TRP A 19 -15.08 3.60 0.42
N GLY A 20 -15.50 2.96 -0.67
CA GLY A 20 -16.69 2.11 -0.65
C GLY A 20 -17.90 2.90 -0.13
N GLU A 21 -18.53 2.40 0.93
CA GLU A 21 -19.67 3.06 1.60
C GLU A 21 -19.25 4.13 2.63
N LYS A 22 -17.99 4.12 3.06
CA LYS A 22 -17.47 5.10 4.03
C LYS A 22 -17.14 6.42 3.33
N TRP A 23 -17.31 7.51 4.05
CA TRP A 23 -17.01 8.84 3.51
C TRP A 23 -16.65 9.83 4.61
N CYS A 24 -15.93 10.89 4.22
CA CYS A 24 -15.63 12.03 5.08
C CYS A 24 -15.60 13.31 4.22
N GLU A 25 -16.36 14.32 4.63
CA GLU A 25 -16.33 15.64 3.99
C GLU A 25 -15.30 16.53 4.68
N THR A 26 -14.24 16.88 3.96
CA THR A 26 -13.15 17.72 4.47
C THR A 26 -12.37 18.33 3.32
N ASP A 27 -11.64 19.40 3.62
CA ASP A 27 -10.61 19.96 2.74
C ASP A 27 -9.21 19.39 3.03
N LEU A 28 -9.01 18.75 4.18
CA LEU A 28 -7.74 18.20 4.61
C LEU A 28 -7.79 16.67 4.62
N PHE A 29 -7.16 16.04 3.63
CA PHE A 29 -7.19 14.58 3.51
C PHE A 29 -6.73 13.80 4.76
N PRO A 30 -5.75 14.26 5.59
CA PRO A 30 -5.41 13.59 6.84
C PRO A 30 -6.60 13.34 7.79
N GLU A 31 -7.61 14.22 7.78
CA GLU A 31 -8.86 14.03 8.52
C GLU A 31 -9.71 12.90 7.93
N ALA A 32 -9.79 12.83 6.60
CA ALA A 32 -10.49 11.73 5.93
C ALA A 32 -9.83 10.39 6.24
N VAL A 33 -8.48 10.34 6.25
CA VAL A 33 -7.73 9.15 6.65
C VAL A 33 -8.11 8.72 8.07
N PHE A 34 -8.15 9.68 9.00
CA PHE A 34 -8.52 9.40 10.39
C PHE A 34 -9.96 8.87 10.53
N ASN A 35 -10.94 9.53 9.92
CA ASN A 35 -12.35 9.21 10.08
C ASN A 35 -12.78 7.93 9.34
N ILE A 36 -12.17 7.64 8.19
CA ILE A 36 -12.57 6.48 7.36
C ILE A 36 -11.89 5.19 7.85
N PHE A 37 -10.62 5.29 8.24
CA PHE A 37 -9.81 4.11 8.58
C PHE A 37 -9.52 3.95 10.08
N GLU A 38 -9.83 4.94 10.91
CA GLU A 38 -9.76 4.86 12.38
C GLU A 38 -8.41 4.39 12.99
N PRO A 39 -7.24 4.81 12.46
CA PRO A 39 -5.92 4.33 12.90
C PRO A 39 -5.59 4.78 14.33
N ASP A 40 -4.90 3.93 15.10
CA ASP A 40 -4.46 4.19 16.49
C ASP A 40 -3.73 5.52 16.66
N VAL A 41 -2.92 5.88 15.66
CA VAL A 41 -2.14 7.11 15.61
C VAL A 41 -2.00 7.59 14.17
N VAL A 42 -1.99 8.91 13.98
CA VAL A 42 -1.78 9.60 12.70
C VAL A 42 -0.44 10.35 12.71
N TYR A 43 0.50 9.77 11.97
CA TYR A 43 1.72 10.27 11.34
C TYR A 43 1.53 11.46 10.40
N LEU A 44 1.46 12.73 10.84
CA LEU A 44 1.42 13.87 9.91
C LEU A 44 2.82 14.38 9.59
N LEU A 45 3.36 14.00 8.43
CA LEU A 45 4.64 14.49 7.93
C LEU A 45 4.43 15.82 7.22
N THR A 46 5.14 16.86 7.65
CA THR A 46 4.99 18.21 7.11
C THR A 46 6.36 18.88 6.95
N THR A 47 6.52 19.66 5.88
CA THR A 47 7.65 20.58 5.76
C THR A 47 7.37 21.87 6.52
N GLU A 48 8.40 22.67 6.80
CA GLU A 48 8.24 24.00 7.39
C GLU A 48 7.29 24.88 6.58
N LYS A 49 7.39 24.81 5.25
CA LYS A 49 6.48 25.55 4.36
C LYS A 49 5.04 25.11 4.53
N ALA A 50 4.75 23.81 4.53
CA ALA A 50 3.40 23.28 4.70
C ALA A 50 2.84 23.54 6.11
N LYS A 51 3.68 23.45 7.14
CA LYS A 51 3.35 23.70 8.54
C LYS A 51 2.93 25.16 8.78
N SER A 52 3.59 26.09 8.09
CA SER A 52 3.28 27.52 8.15
C SER A 52 2.05 27.94 7.32
N ALA A 53 1.52 27.06 6.46
CA ALA A 53 0.39 27.37 5.60
C ALA A 53 -0.90 27.52 6.43
N LYS A 54 -1.71 28.52 6.07
CA LYS A 54 -2.87 28.94 6.87
C LYS A 54 -4.14 29.08 6.05
N ARG A 55 -5.27 28.89 6.73
CA ARG A 55 -6.61 29.24 6.29
C ARG A 55 -7.30 30.02 7.40
N ASN A 56 -7.86 31.19 7.07
CA ASN A 56 -8.59 32.05 8.01
C ASN A 56 -7.80 32.34 9.30
N GLY A 57 -6.50 32.60 9.17
CA GLY A 57 -5.61 32.92 10.29
C GLY A 57 -5.06 31.73 11.07
N ARG A 58 -5.55 30.51 10.82
CA ARG A 58 -5.13 29.28 11.51
C ARG A 58 -4.30 28.39 10.61
N THR A 59 -3.29 27.73 11.15
CA THR A 59 -2.49 26.73 10.41
C THR A 59 -3.32 25.47 10.18
N TYR A 60 -3.02 24.73 9.10
CA TYR A 60 -3.66 23.43 8.88
C TYR A 60 -3.34 22.43 9.99
N CYS A 61 -2.16 22.53 10.60
CA CYS A 61 -1.77 21.72 11.75
C CYS A 61 -2.68 21.96 12.98
N GLU A 62 -3.01 23.21 13.28
CA GLU A 62 -3.96 23.55 14.36
C GLU A 62 -5.35 22.98 14.08
N ILE A 63 -5.83 23.13 12.83
CA ILE A 63 -7.13 22.59 12.41
C ILE A 63 -7.15 21.06 12.55
N LEU A 64 -6.10 20.37 12.09
CA LEU A 64 -5.99 18.91 12.23
C LEU A 64 -5.88 18.47 13.69
N LYS A 65 -5.20 19.25 14.54
CA LYS A 65 -5.07 18.94 15.97
C LYS A 65 -6.42 19.01 16.68
N GLU A 66 -7.29 19.95 16.32
CA GLU A 66 -8.66 20.01 16.86
C GLU A 66 -9.51 18.82 16.41
N LYS A 67 -9.35 18.38 15.16
CA LYS A 67 -10.19 17.32 14.59
C LYS A 67 -9.76 15.90 14.96
N ILE A 68 -8.45 15.65 15.05
CA ILE A 68 -7.86 14.33 15.31
C ILE A 68 -7.44 14.19 16.79
N GLY A 69 -7.16 15.30 17.48
CA GLY A 69 -6.88 15.32 18.92
C GLY A 69 -5.56 14.65 19.31
N GLU A 70 -5.62 13.83 20.36
CA GLU A 70 -4.46 13.15 20.95
C GLU A 70 -3.89 12.02 20.10
N ARG A 71 -4.57 11.62 19.02
CA ARG A 71 -4.06 10.62 18.07
C ARG A 71 -3.17 11.24 16.98
N LEU A 72 -3.10 12.56 16.87
CA LEU A 72 -2.24 13.25 15.90
C LEU A 72 -0.81 13.41 16.44
N ARG A 73 0.18 13.00 15.63
CA ARG A 73 1.61 13.24 15.85
C ARG A 73 2.15 14.01 14.64
N ILE A 74 2.62 15.23 14.85
CA ILE A 74 3.21 16.04 13.80
C ILE A 74 4.70 15.73 13.74
N VAL A 75 5.21 15.43 12.55
CA VAL A 75 6.61 15.08 12.31
C VAL A 75 7.14 16.02 11.24
N ASP A 76 8.20 16.76 11.60
CA ASP A 76 8.84 17.70 10.67
C ASP A 76 9.76 16.94 9.71
N ILE A 77 9.63 17.22 8.42
CA ILE A 77 10.47 16.67 7.36
C ILE A 77 11.09 17.80 6.52
N PRO A 78 12.27 17.59 5.90
CA PRO A 78 12.82 18.57 4.96
C PRO A 78 12.01 18.61 3.66
N GLU A 79 12.29 19.58 2.80
CA GLU A 79 11.58 19.77 1.52
C GLU A 79 11.89 18.66 0.49
N GLY A 80 13.00 17.94 0.66
CA GLY A 80 13.43 16.92 -0.30
C GLY A 80 14.07 17.53 -1.55
N ALA A 81 14.69 18.70 -1.42
CA ALA A 81 15.22 19.47 -2.55
C ALA A 81 16.55 18.91 -3.10
N ASN A 82 17.18 17.98 -2.38
CA ASN A 82 18.43 17.32 -2.75
C ASN A 82 18.46 15.90 -2.17
N GLU A 83 19.40 15.07 -2.64
CA GLU A 83 19.55 13.68 -2.21
C GLU A 83 19.68 13.51 -0.69
N GLY A 84 20.47 14.36 -0.04
CA GLY A 84 20.66 14.29 1.42
C GLY A 84 19.36 14.56 2.19
N GLU A 85 18.50 15.43 1.68
CA GLU A 85 17.17 15.63 2.25
C GLU A 85 16.23 14.45 1.98
N LEU A 86 16.30 13.81 0.80
CA LEU A 86 15.52 12.59 0.52
C LEU A 86 15.90 11.46 1.47
N TRP A 87 17.19 11.26 1.75
CA TRP A 87 17.65 10.29 2.75
C TRP A 87 17.15 10.61 4.16
N LYS A 88 17.16 11.89 4.56
CA LYS A 88 16.57 12.30 5.86
C LYS A 88 15.07 12.00 5.95
N ILE A 89 14.31 12.22 4.87
CA ILE A 89 12.88 11.86 4.82
C ILE A 89 12.72 10.34 5.01
N PHE A 90 13.57 9.56 4.32
CA PHE A 90 13.58 8.10 4.45
C PHE A 90 13.89 7.65 5.88
N ASP A 91 14.89 8.24 6.53
CA ASP A 91 15.28 7.90 7.90
C ASP A 91 14.16 8.22 8.89
N ILE A 92 13.54 9.39 8.76
CA ILE A 92 12.40 9.81 9.59
C ILE A 92 11.23 8.85 9.41
N PHE A 93 10.84 8.55 8.16
CA PHE A 93 9.77 7.61 7.89
C PHE A 93 10.09 6.23 8.46
N SER A 94 11.29 5.73 8.20
CA SER A 94 11.74 4.42 8.67
C SER A 94 11.76 4.34 10.19
N GLY A 95 12.08 5.43 10.89
CA GLY A 95 12.06 5.51 12.35
C GLY A 95 10.66 5.51 12.97
N ILE A 96 9.62 5.87 12.22
CA ILE A 96 8.21 5.79 12.68
C ILE A 96 7.71 4.35 12.67
N VAL A 97 8.25 3.54 11.76
CA VAL A 97 7.81 2.17 11.48
C VAL A 97 8.63 1.15 12.28
N GLU A 98 7.91 0.36 13.07
CA GLU A 98 8.42 -0.73 13.89
C GLU A 98 8.01 -2.09 13.29
N GLU A 99 8.77 -3.15 13.61
CA GLU A 99 8.45 -4.50 13.17
C GLU A 99 7.08 -4.94 13.69
N GLY A 100 6.28 -5.58 12.84
CA GLY A 100 4.91 -6.00 13.18
C GLY A 100 3.84 -4.91 13.08
N ASP A 101 4.21 -3.66 12.77
CA ASP A 101 3.23 -2.61 12.52
C ASP A 101 2.33 -2.95 11.32
N GLU A 102 1.05 -2.61 11.44
CA GLU A 102 0.12 -2.49 10.33
C GLU A 102 0.01 -1.02 9.91
N LEU A 103 0.39 -0.72 8.68
CA LEU A 103 0.50 0.65 8.18
C LEU A 103 -0.57 1.02 7.15
N ILE A 104 -1.09 2.23 7.27
CA ILE A 104 -1.77 2.96 6.18
C ILE A 104 -0.83 4.06 5.72
N ILE A 105 -0.49 4.08 4.44
CA ILE A 105 0.36 5.10 3.84
C ILE A 105 -0.48 5.92 2.87
N ASP A 106 -0.70 7.18 3.21
CA ASP A 106 -1.34 8.16 2.33
C ASP A 106 -0.28 8.85 1.45
N ILE A 107 -0.49 8.86 0.13
CA ILE A 107 0.39 9.53 -0.83
C ILE A 107 -0.25 10.75 -1.52
N THR A 108 -1.41 11.20 -1.07
CA THR A 108 -2.22 12.29 -1.67
C THR A 108 -1.46 13.58 -1.88
N HIS A 109 -0.66 13.98 -0.89
CA HIS A 109 0.15 15.21 -0.96
C HIS A 109 1.65 14.93 -1.14
N ALA A 110 2.01 13.70 -1.51
CA ALA A 110 3.40 13.30 -1.74
C ALA A 110 3.90 13.62 -3.17
N PHE A 111 3.29 14.57 -3.88
CA PHE A 111 3.36 14.69 -5.35
C PHE A 111 4.77 14.85 -5.98
N ARG A 112 5.78 15.34 -5.24
CA ARG A 112 7.18 15.40 -5.72
C ARG A 112 8.02 14.16 -5.38
N SER A 113 7.48 13.29 -4.54
CA SER A 113 8.14 12.12 -3.95
C SER A 113 7.27 10.86 -4.03
N LEU A 114 6.21 10.86 -4.86
CA LEU A 114 5.33 9.70 -5.07
C LEU A 114 6.12 8.42 -5.41
N PRO A 115 7.11 8.45 -6.34
CA PRO A 115 7.95 7.28 -6.63
C PRO A 115 8.77 6.83 -5.42
N LEU A 116 9.24 7.78 -4.60
CA LEU A 116 10.00 7.48 -3.38
C LEU A 116 9.14 6.72 -2.37
N PHE A 117 7.88 7.12 -2.16
CA PHE A 117 7.01 6.47 -1.17
C PHE A 117 6.48 5.11 -1.61
N VAL A 118 6.28 4.90 -2.92
CA VAL A 118 6.02 3.56 -3.45
C VAL A 118 7.24 2.65 -3.21
N PHE A 119 8.45 3.15 -3.46
CA PHE A 119 9.67 2.41 -3.14
C PHE A 119 9.82 2.16 -1.64
N LEU A 120 9.48 3.15 -0.80
CA LEU A 120 9.56 3.04 0.65
C LEU A 120 8.57 1.99 1.18
N ALA A 121 7.36 1.95 0.63
CA ALA A 121 6.40 0.88 0.90
C ALA A 121 7.00 -0.49 0.52
N ALA A 122 7.52 -0.64 -0.71
CA ALA A 122 8.14 -1.90 -1.12
C ALA A 122 9.33 -2.30 -0.23
N TYR A 123 10.16 -1.33 0.19
CA TYR A 123 11.29 -1.55 1.09
C TYR A 123 10.85 -1.96 2.49
N MET A 124 9.86 -1.27 3.09
CA MET A 124 9.34 -1.62 4.43
C MET A 124 8.79 -3.05 4.42
N HIS A 125 8.01 -3.40 3.39
CA HIS A 125 7.49 -4.76 3.22
C HIS A 125 8.61 -5.80 3.13
N SER A 126 9.65 -5.53 2.33
CA SER A 126 10.70 -6.51 2.02
C SER A 126 11.80 -6.61 3.08
N ALA A 127 12.15 -5.50 3.74
CA ALA A 127 13.34 -5.40 4.59
C ALA A 127 13.03 -5.34 6.10
N LYS A 128 11.83 -4.88 6.50
CA LYS A 128 11.47 -4.72 7.92
C LYS A 128 10.44 -5.72 8.44
N GLY A 129 9.94 -6.64 7.59
CA GLY A 129 8.89 -7.58 8.00
C GLY A 129 7.58 -6.90 8.42
N THR A 130 7.37 -5.65 8.01
CA THR A 130 6.17 -4.87 8.35
C THR A 130 5.02 -5.24 7.42
N ARG A 131 3.80 -5.28 7.95
CA ARG A 131 2.60 -5.50 7.14
C ARG A 131 2.09 -4.16 6.65
N ILE A 132 2.31 -3.85 5.38
CA ILE A 132 1.64 -2.72 4.75
C ILE A 132 0.18 -3.11 4.59
N GLY A 133 -0.68 -2.51 5.42
CA GLY A 133 -2.11 -2.76 5.38
C GLY A 133 -2.71 -2.10 4.15
N LYS A 134 -2.39 -0.82 3.91
CA LYS A 134 -2.90 -0.04 2.78
C LYS A 134 -1.93 1.03 2.28
N VAL A 135 -1.91 1.24 0.97
CA VAL A 135 -1.41 2.48 0.35
C VAL A 135 -2.60 3.18 -0.30
N ILE A 136 -2.89 4.42 0.11
CA ILE A 136 -4.09 5.15 -0.30
C ILE A 136 -3.77 6.49 -0.95
N TYR A 137 -4.65 6.90 -1.87
CA TYR A 137 -4.54 8.16 -2.59
C TYR A 137 -5.93 8.82 -2.73
N GLY A 138 -6.12 9.97 -2.09
CA GLY A 138 -7.28 10.84 -2.27
C GLY A 138 -7.19 11.54 -3.62
N ALA A 139 -7.82 10.98 -4.64
CA ALA A 139 -7.68 11.41 -6.03
C ALA A 139 -8.51 12.68 -6.32
N TYR A 140 -8.13 13.82 -5.75
CA TYR A 140 -8.87 15.08 -5.85
C TYR A 140 -9.14 15.51 -7.29
N GLU A 141 -8.19 15.26 -8.20
CA GLU A 141 -8.33 15.54 -9.64
C GLU A 141 -9.36 14.64 -10.34
N ALA A 142 -9.63 13.45 -9.79
CA ALA A 142 -10.64 12.51 -10.27
C ALA A 142 -12.04 12.76 -9.66
N ARG A 143 -12.25 13.91 -8.99
CA ARG A 143 -13.51 14.28 -8.36
C ARG A 143 -14.65 14.38 -9.36
N ASP A 144 -15.80 13.79 -9.00
CA ASP A 144 -17.07 14.10 -9.65
C ASP A 144 -17.50 15.52 -9.25
N LYS A 145 -17.47 16.44 -10.21
CA LYS A 145 -17.81 17.85 -9.99
C LYS A 145 -19.29 18.09 -9.70
N ASN A 146 -20.17 17.19 -10.11
CA ASN A 146 -21.62 17.33 -9.88
C ASN A 146 -21.98 17.00 -8.43
N THR A 147 -21.38 15.94 -7.88
CA THR A 147 -21.63 15.49 -6.51
C THR A 147 -20.59 15.98 -5.51
N ASN A 148 -19.53 16.63 -5.98
CA ASN A 148 -18.34 17.04 -5.22
C ASN A 148 -17.67 15.87 -4.48
N THR A 149 -17.73 14.67 -5.08
CA THR A 149 -17.23 13.41 -4.50
C THR A 149 -15.85 13.06 -5.05
N THR A 150 -14.88 12.92 -4.16
CA THR A 150 -13.51 12.52 -4.50
C THR A 150 -13.28 11.06 -4.09
N PRO A 151 -12.95 10.16 -5.03
CA PRO A 151 -12.64 8.78 -4.67
C PRO A 151 -11.28 8.68 -3.98
N ILE A 152 -11.18 7.78 -3.01
CA ILE A 152 -9.91 7.30 -2.46
C ILE A 152 -9.55 6.01 -3.19
N PHE A 153 -8.39 5.96 -3.82
CA PHE A 153 -7.88 4.77 -4.49
C PHE A 153 -7.01 3.93 -3.56
N ASP A 154 -7.19 2.60 -3.63
CA ASP A 154 -6.28 1.61 -3.05
C ASP A 154 -5.15 1.33 -4.04
N LEU A 155 -3.94 1.73 -3.68
CA LEU A 155 -2.73 1.53 -4.48
C LEU A 155 -1.87 0.37 -3.96
N THR A 156 -2.31 -0.33 -2.92
CA THR A 156 -1.64 -1.53 -2.39
C THR A 156 -1.34 -2.57 -3.50
N PRO A 157 -2.26 -2.85 -4.46
CA PRO A 157 -1.97 -3.79 -5.54
C PRO A 157 -0.76 -3.42 -6.41
N LEU A 158 -0.45 -2.11 -6.53
CA LEU A 158 0.72 -1.64 -7.27
C LEU A 158 2.02 -1.84 -6.48
N VAL A 159 1.97 -1.89 -5.16
CA VAL A 159 3.13 -2.21 -4.31
C VAL A 159 3.38 -3.72 -4.33
N ASP A 160 2.31 -4.53 -4.26
CA ASP A 160 2.39 -6.00 -4.27
C ASP A 160 3.02 -6.54 -5.56
N LEU A 161 2.94 -5.79 -6.66
CA LEU A 161 3.63 -6.09 -7.92
C LEU A 161 5.11 -6.41 -7.76
N THR A 162 5.80 -5.67 -6.88
CA THR A 162 7.22 -5.92 -6.61
C THR A 162 7.45 -7.28 -5.98
N GLY A 163 6.54 -7.72 -5.12
CA GLY A 163 6.53 -9.07 -4.55
C GLY A 163 6.30 -10.14 -5.62
N TRP A 164 5.36 -9.92 -6.55
CA TRP A 164 5.09 -10.85 -7.65
C TRP A 164 6.30 -11.02 -8.56
N ILE A 165 6.97 -9.91 -8.91
CA ILE A 165 8.22 -9.93 -9.70
C ILE A 165 9.30 -10.72 -8.96
N THR A 166 9.52 -10.40 -7.68
CA THR A 166 10.54 -11.07 -6.86
C THR A 166 10.28 -12.57 -6.71
N GLY A 167 9.02 -12.96 -6.50
CA GLY A 167 8.61 -14.36 -6.42
C GLY A 167 8.77 -15.11 -7.75
N ALA A 168 8.46 -14.45 -8.87
CA ALA A 168 8.65 -15.02 -10.20
C ALA A 168 10.15 -15.23 -10.52
N GLU A 169 10.99 -14.23 -10.22
CA GLU A 169 12.45 -14.37 -10.36
C GLU A 169 13.01 -15.48 -9.46
N ALA A 170 12.50 -15.61 -8.22
CA ALA A 170 12.90 -16.70 -7.32
C ALA A 170 12.59 -18.08 -7.90
N LEU A 171 11.41 -18.25 -8.51
CA LEU A 171 11.05 -19.49 -9.17
C LEU A 171 11.94 -19.77 -10.38
N VAL A 172 12.13 -18.79 -11.26
CA VAL A 172 12.88 -18.98 -12.51
C VAL A 172 14.37 -19.24 -12.23
N LEU A 173 14.98 -18.49 -11.33
CA LEU A 173 16.42 -18.54 -11.09
C LEU A 173 16.83 -19.58 -10.04
N ARG A 174 15.96 -19.87 -9.06
CA ARG A 174 16.28 -20.72 -7.90
C ARG A 174 15.37 -21.92 -7.75
N GLY A 175 14.33 -22.05 -8.57
CA GLY A 175 13.34 -23.13 -8.44
C GLY A 175 12.48 -23.00 -7.19
N ASP A 176 12.37 -21.80 -6.60
CA ASP A 176 11.63 -21.55 -5.37
C ASP A 176 10.43 -20.63 -5.61
N ALA A 177 9.23 -21.22 -5.56
CA ALA A 177 7.95 -20.52 -5.66
C ALA A 177 7.28 -20.28 -4.30
N SER A 178 7.99 -20.44 -3.18
CA SER A 178 7.40 -20.30 -1.83
C SER A 178 6.79 -18.92 -1.61
N MET A 179 7.45 -17.87 -2.09
CA MET A 179 6.95 -16.50 -2.02
C MET A 179 5.66 -16.32 -2.82
N LEU A 180 5.63 -16.78 -4.07
CA LEU A 180 4.42 -16.75 -4.90
C LEU A 180 3.27 -17.50 -4.23
N ALA A 181 3.55 -18.67 -3.65
CA ALA A 181 2.54 -19.46 -2.95
C ALA A 181 1.98 -18.74 -1.71
N ASN A 182 2.83 -18.06 -0.93
CA ASN A 182 2.37 -17.24 0.19
C ASN A 182 1.48 -16.09 -0.31
N MET A 183 1.91 -15.36 -1.34
CA MET A 183 1.16 -14.23 -1.89
C MET A 183 -0.21 -14.65 -2.45
N LEU A 184 -0.30 -15.81 -3.11
CA LEU A 184 -1.58 -16.35 -3.58
C LEU A 184 -2.53 -16.70 -2.41
N GLN A 185 -2.01 -17.17 -1.28
CA GLN A 185 -2.80 -17.45 -0.08
C GLN A 185 -3.25 -16.16 0.63
N ASP A 186 -2.42 -15.13 0.64
CA ASP A 186 -2.80 -13.83 1.19
C ASP A 186 -3.86 -13.15 0.31
N PHE A 187 -3.72 -13.26 -1.01
CA PHE A 187 -4.70 -12.76 -1.98
C PHE A 187 -6.07 -13.46 -1.86
N HIS A 188 -6.06 -14.76 -1.51
CA HIS A 188 -7.27 -15.54 -1.21
C HIS A 188 -8.07 -14.98 -0.03
N ALA A 189 -7.42 -14.49 1.03
CA ALA A 189 -8.08 -14.05 2.26
C ALA A 189 -8.98 -12.81 2.07
N VAL A 190 -8.93 -12.14 0.92
CA VAL A 190 -9.58 -10.85 0.65
C VAL A 190 -10.73 -10.96 -0.37
N ARG A 191 -11.03 -12.16 -0.93
CA ARG A 191 -12.04 -12.35 -2.00
C ARG A 191 -13.10 -13.41 -1.66
N GLU A 192 -14.20 -13.41 -2.43
CA GLU A 192 -15.35 -14.34 -2.27
C GLU A 192 -14.97 -15.83 -2.41
N GLU A 193 -15.69 -16.70 -1.71
CA GLU A 193 -15.38 -18.12 -1.47
C GLU A 193 -15.11 -18.97 -2.74
N GLY A 194 -15.73 -18.66 -3.89
CA GLY A 194 -15.61 -19.47 -5.12
C GLY A 194 -14.36 -19.23 -5.98
N VAL A 195 -13.82 -18.02 -5.96
CA VAL A 195 -12.57 -17.64 -6.66
C VAL A 195 -11.35 -18.08 -5.83
N ALA A 196 -11.57 -18.20 -4.52
CA ALA A 196 -10.59 -18.55 -3.51
C ALA A 196 -9.94 -19.94 -3.72
N GLU A 197 -10.71 -20.98 -4.00
CA GLU A 197 -10.18 -22.36 -4.08
C GLU A 197 -9.07 -22.54 -5.15
N GLY A 198 -9.15 -21.81 -6.26
CA GLY A 198 -8.13 -21.82 -7.32
C GLY A 198 -6.77 -21.30 -6.87
N TYR A 199 -6.75 -20.20 -6.10
CA TYR A 199 -5.51 -19.63 -5.55
C TYR A 199 -4.84 -20.58 -4.56
N VAL A 200 -5.62 -21.22 -3.69
CA VAL A 200 -5.11 -22.18 -2.69
C VAL A 200 -4.52 -23.41 -3.39
N LEU A 201 -5.22 -23.93 -4.40
CA LEU A 201 -4.73 -25.05 -5.20
C LEU A 201 -3.41 -24.70 -5.90
N LEU A 202 -3.34 -23.55 -6.57
CA LEU A 202 -2.14 -23.09 -7.25
C LEU A 202 -0.98 -22.89 -6.26
N ALA A 203 -1.23 -22.24 -5.12
CA ALA A 203 -0.24 -22.05 -4.06
C ALA A 203 0.34 -23.38 -3.58
N ASN A 204 -0.52 -24.37 -3.30
CA ASN A 204 -0.09 -25.69 -2.85
C ASN A 204 0.74 -26.43 -3.91
N LYS A 205 0.35 -26.34 -5.19
CA LYS A 205 1.13 -26.93 -6.29
C LYS A 205 2.50 -26.26 -6.46
N LEU A 206 2.58 -24.93 -6.34
CA LEU A 206 3.83 -24.19 -6.37
C LEU A 206 4.76 -24.56 -5.19
N ARG A 207 4.23 -24.71 -3.97
CA ARG A 207 5.00 -25.22 -2.82
C ARG A 207 5.53 -26.64 -3.09
N PHE A 208 4.69 -27.51 -3.64
CA PHE A 208 5.09 -28.88 -3.97
C PHE A 208 6.21 -28.90 -5.01
N LEU A 209 6.08 -28.13 -6.10
CA LEU A 209 7.12 -28.00 -7.13
C LEU A 209 8.45 -27.54 -6.53
N SER A 210 8.42 -26.50 -5.69
CA SER A 210 9.63 -25.95 -5.02
C SER A 210 10.31 -26.99 -4.13
N LYS A 211 9.50 -27.77 -3.40
CA LYS A 211 10.00 -28.88 -2.57
C LYS A 211 10.59 -30.01 -3.42
N ALA A 212 9.96 -30.36 -4.53
CA ALA A 212 10.47 -31.40 -5.44
C ALA A 212 11.80 -30.98 -6.09
N LEU A 213 11.93 -29.72 -6.51
CA LEU A 213 13.16 -29.14 -7.06
C LEU A 213 14.28 -29.13 -6.02
N SER A 214 14.04 -28.60 -4.81
CA SER A 214 15.04 -28.55 -3.74
C SER A 214 15.51 -29.92 -3.26
N LEU A 215 14.67 -30.95 -3.35
CA LEU A 215 14.99 -32.33 -2.99
C LEU A 215 15.53 -33.17 -4.16
N ASN A 216 15.75 -32.57 -5.35
CA ASN A 216 16.18 -33.26 -6.56
C ASN A 216 15.34 -34.50 -6.90
N ARG A 217 14.00 -34.36 -6.88
CA ARG A 217 13.05 -35.44 -7.22
C ARG A 217 12.48 -35.27 -8.63
N PRO A 218 13.19 -35.72 -9.68
CA PRO A 218 12.83 -35.40 -11.07
C PRO A 218 11.45 -35.90 -11.50
N THR A 219 11.01 -37.06 -11.00
CA THR A 219 9.66 -37.59 -11.28
C THR A 219 8.56 -36.70 -10.70
N ASP A 220 8.75 -36.25 -9.46
CA ASP A 220 7.80 -35.36 -8.76
C ASP A 220 7.75 -33.99 -9.45
N VAL A 221 8.92 -33.48 -9.89
CA VAL A 221 9.01 -32.24 -10.67
C VAL A 221 8.25 -32.36 -11.98
N MET A 222 8.45 -33.44 -12.76
CA MET A 222 7.76 -33.64 -14.04
C MET A 222 6.24 -33.76 -13.85
N SER A 223 5.79 -34.51 -12.83
CA SER A 223 4.36 -34.63 -12.53
C SER A 223 3.76 -33.28 -12.17
N SER A 224 4.39 -32.56 -11.24
CA SER A 224 3.92 -31.26 -10.78
C SER A 224 3.91 -30.21 -11.88
N ALA A 225 4.94 -30.16 -12.72
CA ALA A 225 5.01 -29.25 -13.85
C ALA A 225 3.91 -29.55 -14.89
N ASN A 226 3.63 -30.83 -15.16
CA ASN A 226 2.54 -31.22 -16.06
C ASN A 226 1.16 -30.84 -15.48
N GLU A 227 0.95 -31.03 -14.19
CA GLU A 227 -0.29 -30.60 -13.53
C GLU A 227 -0.47 -29.09 -13.55
N LEU A 228 0.59 -28.31 -13.31
CA LEU A 228 0.57 -26.85 -13.37
C LEU A 228 0.30 -26.34 -14.79
N LYS A 229 0.90 -26.98 -15.81
CA LYS A 229 0.68 -26.64 -17.22
C LYS A 229 -0.77 -26.85 -17.65
N ASN A 230 -1.42 -27.89 -17.13
CA ASN A 230 -2.79 -28.24 -17.45
C ASN A 230 -3.80 -27.64 -16.46
N LEU A 231 -3.34 -26.78 -15.54
CA LEU A 231 -4.20 -26.10 -14.59
C LEU A 231 -4.93 -24.98 -15.35
N ASP A 232 -6.23 -25.17 -15.58
CA ASP A 232 -7.07 -24.21 -16.28
C ASP A 232 -7.43 -23.05 -15.34
N LEU A 233 -6.50 -22.10 -15.23
CA LEU A 233 -6.56 -20.95 -14.31
C LEU A 233 -7.22 -19.72 -14.94
N CYS A 234 -7.13 -19.60 -16.28
CA CYS A 234 -7.49 -18.38 -17.00
C CYS A 234 -9.00 -18.05 -16.95
N ASP A 235 -9.87 -19.07 -16.86
CA ASP A 235 -11.33 -18.85 -16.83
C ASP A 235 -11.89 -18.65 -15.41
N ARG A 236 -11.09 -18.89 -14.35
CA ARG A 236 -11.56 -18.92 -12.95
C ARG A 236 -10.88 -17.94 -12.01
N MET A 237 -9.78 -17.31 -12.43
CA MET A 237 -8.98 -16.43 -11.58
C MET A 237 -8.77 -15.09 -12.26
N GLU A 238 -9.46 -14.06 -11.76
CA GLU A 238 -9.07 -12.68 -12.03
C GLU A 238 -7.72 -12.41 -11.35
N LEU A 239 -6.63 -12.61 -12.09
CA LEU A 239 -5.31 -12.23 -11.61
C LEU A 239 -5.30 -10.74 -11.24
N PRO A 240 -4.51 -10.31 -10.24
CA PRO A 240 -4.41 -8.90 -9.90
C PRO A 240 -4.11 -8.06 -11.14
N GLY A 241 -4.67 -6.84 -11.18
CA GLY A 241 -4.70 -5.91 -12.34
C GLY A 241 -3.52 -5.92 -13.34
N PRO A 242 -2.24 -6.07 -12.97
CA PRO A 242 -1.13 -6.23 -13.92
C PRO A 242 -1.14 -7.49 -14.81
N PHE A 243 -1.92 -8.52 -14.49
CA PHE A 243 -1.91 -9.80 -15.20
C PHE A 243 -3.20 -10.10 -15.97
N LEU A 244 -4.10 -9.11 -16.07
CA LEU A 244 -5.25 -9.17 -16.98
C LEU A 244 -4.76 -8.84 -18.39
N THR A 245 -4.50 -9.87 -19.19
CA THR A 245 -4.34 -9.77 -20.66
C THR A 245 -5.33 -10.69 -21.34
#